data_AF-A0A7S4BNV2-F1
#
_entry.id   AF-A0A7S4BNV2-F1
#
_cell.length_a   1.000
_cell.length_b   1.000
_cell.length_c   1.000
_cell.angle_alpha   90.00
_cell.angle_beta   90.00
_cell.angle_gamma   90.00
#
_symmetry.space_group_name_H-M   'P 1'
#
loop_
_entity.id
_entity.type
_entity.pdbx_description
1 polymer ?
#
loop_
_entity_poly.entity_id
_entity_poly.type
_entity_poly.pdbx_seq_one_letter_code
_entity_poly.pdbx_strand_id
1 'polypeptide(L)'
;MLEVDQKHEYEAMQPPVQSSSSKLAMAVGGIGTHVLAFVIFLMMYFVLSDFNGGTAPLEWGSFLLHPLLMTLAFGFFSPIGTVVYGSYERLFRMDHASAKVVHMAVQGVALLTAILGVSTMWIKHDALAAAGILGGPTQPPAHFQTGHSWVGMAVVVIFGLQWLGGLVTFMLPNVVSLKTKKAIMPLHVILGCIAVFGSLASINAGIISWRGADGRSLDPKDMQLKTVSLLVYLLAILVAITLGAR
;
A
#
# COMPACT_ATOMS: atom_id res chain seq x y z
N MET A 1 3.35 -16.33 -49.74
CA MET A 1 4.45 -16.47 -48.76
C MET A 1 4.41 -15.38 -47.69
N LEU A 2 4.17 -14.12 -48.05
CA LEU A 2 4.02 -12.99 -47.10
C LEU A 2 2.78 -13.07 -46.17
N GLU A 3 1.68 -13.66 -46.63
CA GLU A 3 0.42 -13.73 -45.87
C GLU A 3 0.43 -14.77 -44.73
N VAL A 4 1.24 -15.83 -44.89
CA VAL A 4 1.42 -16.88 -43.87
C VAL A 4 2.34 -16.38 -42.74
N ASP A 5 3.30 -15.53 -43.08
CA ASP A 5 4.26 -14.92 -42.15
C ASP A 5 3.55 -13.92 -41.20
N GLN A 6 2.67 -13.07 -41.74
CA GLN A 6 1.87 -12.14 -40.93
C GLN A 6 0.90 -12.83 -39.97
N LYS A 7 0.33 -13.98 -40.35
CA LYS A 7 -0.55 -14.75 -39.48
C LYS A 7 0.22 -15.38 -38.31
N HIS A 8 1.44 -15.88 -38.57
CA HIS A 8 2.32 -16.40 -37.53
C HIS A 8 2.82 -15.31 -36.57
N GLU A 9 3.15 -14.12 -37.07
CA GLU A 9 3.50 -12.97 -36.22
C GLU A 9 2.31 -12.48 -35.37
N TYR A 10 1.10 -12.48 -35.93
CA TYR A 10 -0.11 -12.08 -35.20
C TYR A 10 -0.49 -13.09 -34.11
N GLU A 11 -0.34 -14.38 -34.38
CA GLU A 11 -0.53 -15.46 -33.40
C GLU A 11 0.55 -15.43 -32.29
N ALA A 12 1.79 -15.05 -32.62
CA ALA A 12 2.88 -14.88 -31.65
C ALA A 12 2.77 -13.62 -30.77
N MET A 13 1.99 -12.63 -31.21
CA MET A 13 1.66 -11.42 -30.44
C MET A 13 0.42 -11.60 -29.55
N GLN A 14 -0.32 -12.70 -29.67
CA GLN A 14 -1.42 -12.95 -28.75
C GLN A 14 -0.89 -13.24 -27.35
N PRO A 15 -1.41 -12.57 -26.31
CA PRO A 15 -1.01 -12.88 -24.94
C PRO A 15 -1.31 -14.37 -24.67
N PRO A 16 -0.43 -15.08 -23.93
CA PRO A 16 -0.62 -16.50 -23.65
C PRO A 16 -2.03 -16.76 -23.09
N VAL A 17 -2.68 -17.80 -23.59
CA VAL A 17 -4.02 -18.19 -23.15
C VAL A 17 -3.96 -18.55 -21.66
N GLN A 18 -4.52 -17.68 -20.81
CA GLN A 18 -4.57 -17.90 -19.37
C GLN A 18 -5.39 -19.14 -19.03
N SER A 19 -4.82 -20.01 -18.20
CA SER A 19 -5.52 -21.18 -17.67
C SER A 19 -6.72 -20.76 -16.81
N SER A 20 -7.71 -21.64 -16.69
CA SER A 20 -8.88 -21.44 -15.82
C SER A 20 -8.45 -21.14 -14.37
N SER A 21 -7.42 -21.84 -13.88
CA SER A 21 -6.85 -21.65 -12.54
C SER A 21 -6.21 -20.27 -12.36
N SER A 22 -5.50 -19.76 -13.37
CA SER A 22 -4.90 -18.42 -13.33
C SER A 22 -5.97 -17.32 -13.28
N LYS A 23 -7.05 -17.47 -14.06
CA LYS A 23 -8.20 -16.54 -14.01
C LYS A 23 -8.91 -16.57 -12.66
N LEU A 24 -9.13 -17.76 -12.09
CA LEU A 24 -9.73 -17.90 -10.76
C LEU A 24 -8.86 -17.24 -9.69
N ALA A 25 -7.54 -17.44 -9.72
CA ALA A 25 -6.61 -16.80 -8.79
C ALA A 25 -6.64 -15.26 -8.91
N MET A 26 -6.64 -14.73 -10.13
CA MET A 26 -6.77 -13.27 -10.34
C MET A 26 -8.12 -12.73 -9.88
N ALA A 27 -9.22 -13.48 -10.08
CA ALA A 27 -10.53 -13.08 -9.59
C ALA A 27 -10.59 -13.06 -8.06
N VAL A 28 -10.17 -14.15 -7.41
CA VAL A 28 -10.18 -14.27 -5.94
C VAL A 28 -9.24 -13.24 -5.32
N GLY A 29 -7.97 -13.19 -5.76
CA GLY A 29 -6.99 -12.25 -5.21
C GLY A 29 -7.34 -10.80 -5.55
N GLY A 30 -7.71 -10.52 -6.80
CA GLY A 30 -7.97 -9.16 -7.28
C GLY A 30 -9.23 -8.56 -6.66
N ILE A 31 -10.38 -9.23 -6.79
CA ILE A 31 -11.65 -8.77 -6.21
C ILE A 31 -11.55 -8.78 -4.68
N GLY A 32 -10.98 -9.84 -4.11
CA GLY A 32 -10.77 -9.96 -2.67
C GLY A 32 -9.94 -8.81 -2.11
N THR A 33 -8.87 -8.39 -2.80
CA THR A 33 -8.03 -7.25 -2.40
C THR A 33 -8.87 -5.98 -2.27
N HIS A 34 -9.77 -5.70 -3.22
CA HIS A 34 -10.59 -4.48 -3.19
C HIS A 34 -11.61 -4.49 -2.05
N VAL A 35 -12.33 -5.61 -1.91
CA VAL A 35 -13.33 -5.77 -0.83
C VAL A 35 -12.67 -5.65 0.53
N LEU A 36 -11.55 -6.35 0.73
CA LEU A 36 -10.90 -6.40 2.03
C LEU A 36 -10.18 -5.08 2.37
N ALA A 37 -9.56 -4.41 1.39
CA ALA A 37 -9.03 -3.06 1.55
C ALA A 37 -10.11 -2.09 2.05
N PHE A 38 -11.30 -2.12 1.44
CA PHE A 38 -12.42 -1.27 1.84
C PHE A 38 -12.91 -1.60 3.26
N VAL A 39 -13.09 -2.88 3.58
CA VAL A 39 -13.48 -3.32 4.93
C VAL A 39 -12.45 -2.90 5.98
N ILE A 40 -11.16 -3.09 5.73
CA ILE A 40 -10.06 -2.69 6.62
C ILE A 40 -10.11 -1.18 6.87
N PHE A 41 -10.24 -0.37 5.82
CA PHE A 41 -10.28 1.08 5.96
C PHE A 41 -11.49 1.55 6.78
N LEU A 42 -12.69 1.04 6.48
CA LEU A 42 -13.89 1.38 7.25
C LEU A 42 -13.77 0.95 8.71
N MET A 43 -13.29 -0.26 8.95
CA MET A 43 -13.13 -0.77 10.30
C MET A 43 -12.10 0.04 11.09
N MET A 44 -10.99 0.42 10.46
CA MET A 44 -10.00 1.33 11.04
C MET A 44 -10.60 2.71 11.34
N TYR A 45 -11.42 3.26 10.44
CA TYR A 45 -12.11 4.52 10.67
C TYR A 45 -13.02 4.46 11.90
N PHE A 46 -13.88 3.45 11.99
CA PHE A 46 -14.83 3.34 13.10
C PHE A 46 -14.13 3.12 14.44
N VAL A 47 -13.14 2.23 14.53
CA VAL A 47 -12.44 1.99 15.79
C VAL A 47 -11.68 3.23 16.26
N LEU A 48 -11.04 3.98 15.35
CA LEU A 48 -10.35 5.23 15.71
C LEU A 48 -11.34 6.34 16.08
N SER A 49 -12.50 6.39 15.43
CA SER A 49 -13.59 7.30 15.83
C SER A 49 -14.07 7.00 17.25
N ASP A 50 -14.25 5.73 17.59
CA ASP A 50 -14.65 5.30 18.94
C ASP A 50 -13.59 5.66 19.99
N PHE A 51 -12.30 5.55 19.66
CA PHE A 51 -11.21 6.07 20.50
C PHE A 51 -11.25 7.60 20.66
N ASN A 52 -11.86 8.32 19.71
CA ASN A 52 -12.05 9.78 19.74
C ASN A 52 -13.42 10.21 20.32
N GLY A 53 -14.17 9.31 20.96
CA GLY A 53 -15.50 9.63 21.49
C GLY A 53 -16.65 9.53 20.47
N GLY A 54 -16.42 8.88 19.34
CA GLY A 54 -17.42 8.40 18.37
C GLY A 54 -17.93 9.44 17.36
N THR A 55 -18.07 10.70 17.75
CA THR A 55 -18.71 11.75 16.92
C THR A 55 -17.80 12.92 16.55
N ALA A 56 -16.68 13.08 17.25
CA ALA A 56 -15.74 14.17 16.98
C ALA A 56 -14.85 13.83 15.77
N PRO A 57 -14.60 14.80 14.87
CA PRO A 57 -13.67 14.59 13.75
C PRO A 57 -12.26 14.31 14.28
N LEU A 58 -11.51 13.47 13.56
CA LEU A 58 -10.09 13.27 13.85
C LEU A 58 -9.31 14.52 13.45
N GLU A 59 -8.73 15.20 14.43
CA GLU A 59 -8.06 16.48 14.21
C GLU A 59 -6.74 16.34 13.44
N TRP A 60 -6.40 17.37 12.66
CA TRP A 60 -5.09 17.49 12.03
C TRP A 60 -3.99 17.54 13.09
N GLY A 61 -2.90 16.78 12.88
CA GLY A 61 -1.81 16.67 13.85
C GLY A 61 -2.13 15.78 15.06
N SER A 62 -3.29 15.12 15.10
CA SER A 62 -3.61 14.13 16.13
C SER A 62 -2.92 12.79 15.86
N PHE A 63 -2.67 12.04 16.93
CA PHE A 63 -2.16 10.67 16.82
C PHE A 63 -3.12 9.79 16.01
N LEU A 64 -4.44 9.87 16.25
CA LEU A 64 -5.44 8.99 15.62
C LEU A 64 -5.57 9.22 14.11
N LEU A 65 -5.24 10.42 13.61
CA LEU A 65 -5.23 10.67 12.17
C LEU A 65 -4.08 9.95 11.45
N HIS A 66 -2.95 9.70 12.13
CA HIS A 66 -1.82 8.95 11.57
C HIS A 66 -2.21 7.53 11.13
N PRO A 67 -2.68 6.60 12.01
CA PRO A 67 -3.05 5.26 11.59
C PRO A 67 -4.20 5.26 10.58
N LEU A 68 -5.14 6.21 10.64
CA LEU A 68 -6.19 6.32 9.61
C LEU A 68 -5.60 6.60 8.22
N LEU A 69 -4.75 7.63 8.10
CA LEU A 69 -4.13 8.01 6.83
C LEU A 69 -3.15 6.94 6.34
N MET A 70 -2.39 6.30 7.24
CA MET A 70 -1.50 5.21 6.86
C MET A 70 -2.28 3.97 6.39
N THR A 71 -3.41 3.65 7.01
CA THR A 71 -4.31 2.58 6.53
C THR A 71 -4.95 2.95 5.19
N LEU A 72 -5.34 4.21 4.97
CA LEU A 72 -5.85 4.65 3.66
C LEU A 72 -4.78 4.57 2.56
N ALA A 73 -3.57 5.03 2.85
CA ALA A 73 -2.45 4.96 1.91
C ALA A 73 -2.07 3.52 1.58
N PHE A 74 -1.80 2.73 2.62
CA PHE A 74 -1.09 1.47 2.50
C PHE A 74 -1.92 0.22 2.75
N GLY A 75 -3.06 0.34 3.42
CA GLY A 75 -4.07 -0.73 3.52
C GLY A 75 -5.14 -0.65 2.43
N PHE A 76 -5.29 0.50 1.76
CA PHE A 76 -6.31 0.70 0.72
C PHE A 76 -5.71 0.98 -0.66
N PHE A 77 -5.11 2.15 -0.88
CA PHE A 77 -4.68 2.55 -2.22
C PHE A 77 -3.53 1.69 -2.76
N SER A 78 -2.48 1.47 -1.97
CA SER A 78 -1.31 0.72 -2.44
C SER A 78 -1.60 -0.73 -2.85
N PRO A 79 -2.35 -1.54 -2.07
CA PRO A 79 -2.75 -2.88 -2.48
C PRO A 79 -3.56 -2.89 -3.79
N ILE A 80 -4.53 -1.97 -3.91
CA ILE A 80 -5.34 -1.81 -5.14
C ILE A 80 -4.45 -1.45 -6.34
N GLY A 81 -3.59 -0.44 -6.19
CA GLY A 81 -2.64 0.00 -7.22
C GLY A 81 -1.68 -1.12 -7.65
N THR A 82 -1.30 -2.00 -6.72
CA THR A 82 -0.37 -3.11 -6.97
C THR A 82 -1.00 -4.21 -7.82
N VAL A 83 -2.28 -4.51 -7.60
CA VAL A 83 -2.95 -5.59 -8.33
C VAL A 83 -3.48 -5.16 -9.70
N VAL A 84 -3.30 -3.89 -10.11
CA VAL A 84 -3.95 -3.32 -11.31
C VAL A 84 -3.74 -4.16 -12.58
N TYR A 85 -2.52 -4.58 -12.85
CA TYR A 85 -2.21 -5.38 -14.04
C TYR A 85 -2.80 -6.81 -13.96
N GLY A 86 -3.00 -7.35 -12.77
CA GLY A 86 -3.68 -8.65 -12.58
C GLY A 86 -5.20 -8.54 -12.67
N SER A 87 -5.80 -7.53 -12.04
CA SER A 87 -7.26 -7.37 -11.99
C SER A 87 -7.80 -6.60 -13.20
N TYR A 88 -7.38 -5.36 -13.42
CA TYR A 88 -7.99 -4.53 -14.45
C TYR A 88 -7.51 -4.92 -15.85
N GLU A 89 -6.20 -5.06 -16.05
CA GLU A 89 -5.64 -5.40 -17.37
C GLU A 89 -5.99 -6.85 -17.75
N ARG A 90 -5.55 -7.83 -16.96
CA ARG A 90 -5.70 -9.24 -17.34
C ARG A 90 -7.11 -9.79 -17.17
N LEU A 91 -7.73 -9.57 -16.02
CA LEU A 91 -9.06 -10.13 -15.73
C LEU A 91 -10.18 -9.32 -16.42
N PHE A 92 -10.15 -7.99 -16.35
CA PHE A 92 -11.17 -7.12 -16.95
C PHE A 92 -10.82 -6.57 -18.35
N ARG A 93 -9.69 -7.00 -18.93
CA ARG A 93 -9.28 -6.65 -20.31
C ARG A 93 -9.11 -5.14 -20.56
N MET A 94 -8.75 -4.39 -19.54
CA MET A 94 -8.29 -3.01 -19.70
C MET A 94 -7.01 -2.99 -20.54
N ASP A 95 -6.85 -2.01 -21.42
CA ASP A 95 -5.64 -1.88 -22.22
C ASP A 95 -4.41 -1.53 -21.33
N HIS A 96 -3.23 -1.91 -21.80
CA HIS A 96 -1.99 -1.75 -21.04
C HIS A 96 -1.67 -0.28 -20.69
N ALA A 97 -2.01 0.66 -21.58
CA ALA A 97 -1.72 2.07 -21.35
C ALA A 97 -2.60 2.64 -20.23
N SER A 98 -3.90 2.32 -20.25
CA SER A 98 -4.84 2.67 -19.18
C SER A 98 -4.45 2.03 -17.85
N ALA A 99 -4.12 0.74 -17.84
CA ALA A 99 -3.68 0.03 -16.63
C ALA A 99 -2.44 0.66 -16.02
N LYS A 100 -1.47 1.07 -16.85
CA LYS A 100 -0.28 1.79 -16.41
C LYS A 100 -0.60 3.15 -15.79
N VAL A 101 -1.52 3.92 -16.39
CA VAL A 101 -1.96 5.21 -15.84
C VAL A 101 -2.65 5.02 -14.49
N VAL A 102 -3.57 4.04 -14.38
CA VAL A 102 -4.26 3.72 -13.13
C VAL A 102 -3.26 3.31 -12.05
N HIS A 103 -2.32 2.42 -12.36
CA HIS A 103 -1.26 2.01 -11.44
C HIS A 103 -0.47 3.23 -10.93
N MET A 104 0.02 4.08 -11.83
CA MET A 104 0.80 5.27 -11.45
C MET A 104 -0.01 6.23 -10.58
N ALA A 105 -1.25 6.53 -10.98
CA ALA A 105 -2.10 7.50 -10.29
C ALA A 105 -2.49 7.01 -8.89
N VAL A 106 -2.94 5.76 -8.76
CA VAL A 106 -3.34 5.19 -7.47
C VAL A 106 -2.16 5.09 -6.51
N GLN A 107 -0.97 4.68 -6.99
CA GLN A 107 0.23 4.67 -6.15
C GLN A 107 0.68 6.10 -5.77
N GLY A 108 0.46 7.09 -6.64
CA GLY A 108 0.74 8.50 -6.34
C GLY A 108 -0.16 9.04 -5.22
N VAL A 109 -1.46 8.73 -5.28
CA VAL A 109 -2.41 9.07 -4.21
C VAL A 109 -2.02 8.37 -2.90
N ALA A 110 -1.60 7.10 -2.95
CA ALA A 110 -1.09 6.38 -1.79
C ALA A 110 0.11 7.10 -1.16
N LEU A 111 1.10 7.49 -1.96
CA LEU A 111 2.30 8.19 -1.50
C LEU A 111 1.95 9.55 -0.86
N LEU A 112 1.13 10.37 -1.51
CA LEU A 112 0.72 11.67 -0.97
C LEU A 112 -0.04 11.50 0.35
N THR A 113 -0.94 10.52 0.43
CA THR A 113 -1.68 10.21 1.66
C THR A 113 -0.74 9.76 2.78
N ALA A 114 0.28 8.94 2.46
CA ALA A 114 1.28 8.51 3.44
C ALA A 114 2.13 9.70 3.95
N ILE A 115 2.52 10.63 3.08
CA ILE A 115 3.23 11.86 3.48
C ILE A 115 2.39 12.67 4.45
N LEU A 116 1.09 12.83 4.19
CA LEU A 116 0.17 13.49 5.12
C LEU A 116 0.09 12.74 6.45
N GLY A 117 -0.03 11.40 6.42
CA GLY A 117 -0.04 10.57 7.62
C GLY A 117 1.23 10.69 8.46
N VAL A 118 2.41 10.71 7.84
CA VAL A 118 3.67 10.94 8.57
C VAL A 118 3.73 12.36 9.15
N SER A 119 3.24 13.35 8.40
CA SER A 119 3.22 14.75 8.84
C SER A 119 2.39 14.97 10.10
N THR A 120 1.25 14.28 10.25
CA THR A 120 0.43 14.39 11.47
C THR A 120 1.16 13.89 12.70
N MET A 121 1.93 12.79 12.57
CA MET A 121 2.72 12.25 13.68
C MET A 121 3.92 13.15 14.01
N TRP A 122 4.50 13.79 13.00
CA TRP A 122 5.57 14.77 13.20
C TRP A 122 5.10 15.94 14.05
N ILE A 123 3.97 16.54 13.67
CA ILE A 123 3.31 17.63 14.42
C ILE A 123 2.98 17.17 15.84
N LYS A 124 2.49 15.93 16.00
CA LYS A 124 2.16 15.40 17.33
C LYS A 124 3.37 15.29 18.24
N HIS A 125 4.50 14.78 17.75
CA HIS A 125 5.73 14.68 18.53
C HIS A 125 6.29 16.06 18.91
N ASP A 126 6.31 17.00 17.98
CA ASP A 126 6.76 18.37 18.24
C ASP A 126 5.91 19.04 19.33
N ALA A 127 4.59 18.87 19.29
CA ALA A 127 3.69 19.40 20.30
C ALA A 127 3.91 18.77 21.69
N LEU A 128 4.16 17.46 21.75
CA LEU A 128 4.45 16.77 23.01
C LEU A 128 5.82 17.15 23.59
N ALA A 129 6.80 17.42 22.74
CA ALA A 129 8.11 17.92 23.15
C ALA A 129 8.03 19.34 23.69
N ALA A 130 7.28 20.23 23.01
CA ALA A 130 7.04 21.59 23.48
C ALA A 130 6.30 21.61 24.84
N ALA A 131 5.44 20.62 25.10
CA ALA A 131 4.77 20.44 26.39
C ALA A 131 5.65 19.78 27.47
N GLY A 132 6.91 19.42 27.17
CA GLY A 132 7.81 18.73 28.11
C GLY A 132 7.40 17.29 28.44
N ILE A 133 6.50 16.69 27.65
CA ILE A 133 6.00 15.32 27.85
C ILE A 133 6.92 14.31 27.17
N LEU A 134 7.56 14.70 26.06
CA LEU A 134 8.30 13.78 25.19
C LEU A 134 9.65 14.39 24.79
N GLY A 135 10.72 13.94 25.43
CA GLY A 135 12.03 14.60 25.44
C GLY A 135 12.21 15.38 26.76
N GLY A 136 13.37 15.24 27.40
CA GLY A 136 13.66 15.99 28.63
C GLY A 136 13.67 17.52 28.39
N PRO A 137 13.68 18.36 29.44
CA PRO A 137 13.58 19.83 29.32
C PRO A 137 14.66 20.51 28.45
N THR A 138 15.68 19.76 28.03
CA THR A 138 16.80 20.20 27.18
C THR A 138 17.03 19.33 25.95
N GLN A 139 16.10 18.40 25.62
CA GLN A 139 16.26 17.45 24.52
C GLN A 139 15.33 17.80 23.35
N PRO A 140 15.78 17.62 22.09
CA PRO A 140 14.92 17.78 20.92
C PRO A 140 13.76 16.78 20.92
N PRO A 141 12.70 17.02 20.13
CA PRO A 141 11.57 16.11 20.00
C PRO A 141 12.05 14.69 19.66
N ALA A 142 11.63 13.70 20.45
CA ALA A 142 12.06 12.33 20.25
C ALA A 142 11.20 11.65 19.17
N HIS A 143 11.62 11.75 17.91
CA HIS A 143 11.07 10.98 16.80
C HIS A 143 11.70 9.58 16.74
N PHE A 144 11.06 8.69 15.97
CA PHE A 144 11.59 7.36 15.62
C PHE A 144 11.97 6.45 16.81
N GLN A 145 11.11 6.40 17.84
CA GLN A 145 11.40 5.69 19.08
C GLN A 145 11.09 4.18 19.02
N THR A 146 10.40 3.71 17.97
CA THR A 146 9.87 2.34 17.89
C THR A 146 10.33 1.62 16.62
N GLY A 147 10.40 0.28 16.66
CA GLY A 147 10.68 -0.51 15.46
C GLY A 147 9.69 -0.24 14.32
N HIS A 148 8.42 0.03 14.64
CA HIS A 148 7.42 0.46 13.67
C HIS A 148 7.85 1.73 12.93
N SER A 149 8.31 2.76 13.65
CA SER A 149 8.71 4.03 13.03
C SER A 149 9.94 3.91 12.12
N TRP A 150 10.89 3.01 12.44
CA TRP A 150 12.06 2.74 11.61
C TRP A 150 11.67 2.01 10.33
N VAL A 151 10.92 0.91 10.45
CA VAL A 151 10.44 0.13 9.31
C VAL A 151 9.49 0.97 8.44
N GLY A 152 8.56 1.70 9.05
CA GLY A 152 7.61 2.56 8.37
C GLY A 152 8.30 3.64 7.53
N MET A 153 9.33 4.30 8.09
CA MET A 153 10.08 5.31 7.32
C MET A 153 10.87 4.69 6.17
N ALA A 154 11.55 3.56 6.39
CA ALA A 154 12.26 2.85 5.33
C ALA A 154 11.31 2.47 4.17
N VAL A 155 10.12 1.98 4.49
CA VAL A 155 9.09 1.64 3.51
C VAL A 155 8.59 2.88 2.76
N VAL A 156 8.29 4.00 3.44
CA VAL A 156 7.87 5.25 2.78
C VAL A 156 8.94 5.76 1.82
N VAL A 157 10.21 5.70 2.20
CA VAL A 157 11.33 6.11 1.33
C VAL A 157 11.43 5.19 0.10
N ILE A 158 11.38 3.87 0.29
CA ILE A 158 11.39 2.91 -0.83
C ILE A 158 10.20 3.17 -1.76
N PHE A 159 9.02 3.39 -1.20
CA PHE A 159 7.80 3.67 -1.95
C PHE A 159 7.91 4.96 -2.77
N GLY A 160 8.44 6.04 -2.17
CA GLY A 160 8.66 7.31 -2.86
C GLY A 160 9.67 7.21 -4.00
N LEU A 161 10.81 6.56 -3.76
CA LEU A 161 11.83 6.30 -4.79
C LEU A 161 11.27 5.42 -5.92
N GLN A 162 10.48 4.42 -5.56
CA GLN A 162 9.83 3.52 -6.51
C GLN A 162 8.81 4.25 -7.39
N TRP A 163 8.00 5.14 -6.81
CA TRP A 163 7.03 5.93 -7.57
C TRP A 163 7.72 6.92 -8.51
N LEU A 164 8.69 7.69 -8.01
CA LEU A 164 9.45 8.65 -8.83
C LEU A 164 10.25 7.95 -9.94
N GLY A 165 10.97 6.88 -9.59
CA GLY A 165 11.71 6.07 -10.55
C GLY A 165 10.81 5.42 -11.60
N GLY A 166 9.63 4.93 -11.18
CA GLY A 166 8.62 4.37 -12.05
C GLY A 166 8.02 5.40 -13.02
N LEU A 167 7.74 6.61 -12.53
CA LEU A 167 7.28 7.74 -13.34
C LEU A 167 8.30 8.08 -14.44
N VAL A 168 9.56 8.31 -14.05
CA VAL A 168 10.62 8.68 -15.00
C VAL A 168 10.90 7.56 -16.00
N THR A 169 10.92 6.30 -15.54
CA THR A 169 11.32 5.15 -16.38
C THR A 169 10.20 4.65 -17.28
N PHE A 170 8.97 4.51 -16.77
CA PHE A 170 7.90 3.77 -17.44
C PHE A 170 6.75 4.64 -17.96
N MET A 171 6.55 5.86 -17.44
CA MET A 171 5.52 6.78 -17.92
C MET A 171 6.03 7.75 -18.97
N LEU A 172 7.19 8.38 -18.73
CA LEU A 172 7.68 9.41 -19.65
C LEU A 172 8.17 8.78 -20.98
N PRO A 173 7.65 9.24 -22.14
CA PRO A 173 8.13 8.77 -23.43
C PRO A 173 9.55 9.29 -23.68
N ASN A 174 10.39 8.47 -24.33
CA ASN A 174 11.71 8.84 -24.83
C ASN A 174 12.76 9.32 -23.80
N VAL A 175 12.47 9.32 -22.50
CA VAL A 175 13.45 9.67 -21.44
C VAL A 175 14.45 8.55 -21.21
N VAL A 176 13.99 7.30 -21.22
CA VAL A 176 14.80 6.11 -20.95
C VAL A 176 14.73 5.13 -22.12
N SER A 177 15.87 4.58 -22.54
CA SER A 177 15.94 3.62 -23.65
C SER A 177 15.17 2.33 -23.34
N LEU A 178 14.63 1.65 -24.36
CA LEU A 178 13.92 0.38 -24.17
C LEU A 178 14.81 -0.70 -23.52
N LYS A 179 16.11 -0.73 -23.85
CA LYS A 179 17.10 -1.63 -23.23
C LYS A 179 17.17 -1.39 -21.72
N THR A 180 17.26 -0.13 -21.30
CA THR A 180 17.32 0.25 -19.88
C THR A 180 16.00 -0.04 -19.17
N LYS A 181 14.84 0.24 -19.80
CA LYS A 181 13.52 -0.11 -19.22
C LYS A 181 13.40 -1.62 -18.94
N LYS A 182 13.83 -2.46 -19.89
CA LYS A 182 13.85 -3.93 -19.71
C LYS A 182 14.78 -4.37 -18.57
N ALA A 183 15.93 -3.72 -18.41
CA ALA A 183 16.88 -4.03 -17.34
C ALA A 183 16.38 -3.59 -15.94
N ILE A 184 15.66 -2.47 -15.84
CA ILE A 184 15.13 -1.94 -14.57
C ILE A 184 13.84 -2.65 -14.13
N MET A 185 13.06 -3.19 -15.07
CA MET A 185 11.76 -3.81 -14.79
C MET A 185 11.78 -4.85 -13.64
N PRO A 186 12.73 -5.81 -13.57
CA PRO A 186 12.77 -6.77 -12.46
C PRO A 186 12.98 -6.09 -11.10
N LEU A 187 13.86 -5.09 -11.04
CA LEU A 187 14.11 -4.32 -9.83
C LEU A 187 12.87 -3.54 -9.39
N HIS A 188 12.16 -2.91 -10.35
CA HIS A 188 10.89 -2.25 -10.08
C HIS A 188 9.87 -3.23 -9.49
N VAL A 189 9.71 -4.43 -10.04
CA VAL A 189 8.78 -5.42 -9.48
C VAL A 189 9.19 -5.85 -8.06
N ILE A 190 10.47 -6.15 -7.83
CA ILE A 190 10.97 -6.60 -6.51
C ILE A 190 10.80 -5.50 -5.45
N LEU A 191 11.22 -4.26 -5.74
CA LEU A 191 11.08 -3.14 -4.81
C LEU A 191 9.60 -2.79 -4.59
N GLY A 192 8.76 -2.91 -5.62
CA GLY A 192 7.31 -2.76 -5.49
C GLY A 192 6.68 -3.79 -4.54
N CYS A 193 7.10 -5.05 -4.63
CA CYS A 193 6.69 -6.10 -3.69
C CYS A 193 7.16 -5.78 -2.27
N ILE A 194 8.43 -5.40 -2.09
CA ILE A 194 8.97 -4.99 -0.78
C ILE A 194 8.16 -3.82 -0.21
N ALA A 195 7.81 -2.84 -1.04
CA ALA A 195 7.03 -1.68 -0.63
C ALA A 195 5.62 -2.08 -0.16
N VAL A 196 4.82 -2.80 -0.97
CA VAL A 196 3.44 -3.16 -0.58
C VAL A 196 3.40 -4.06 0.64
N PHE A 197 4.24 -5.11 0.70
CA PHE A 197 4.24 -6.05 1.83
C PHE A 197 4.88 -5.43 3.08
N GLY A 198 5.93 -4.63 2.91
CA GLY A 198 6.53 -3.85 3.99
C GLY A 198 5.54 -2.86 4.59
N SER A 199 4.72 -2.20 3.77
CA SER A 199 3.70 -1.28 4.29
C SER A 199 2.61 -2.00 5.08
N LEU A 200 2.10 -3.13 4.59
CA LEU A 200 1.11 -3.94 5.31
C LEU A 200 1.68 -4.48 6.63
N ALA A 201 2.94 -4.94 6.63
CA ALA A 201 3.64 -5.33 7.84
C ALA A 201 3.82 -4.15 8.82
N SER A 202 4.10 -2.94 8.30
CA SER A 202 4.26 -1.73 9.12
C SER A 202 2.95 -1.30 9.79
N ILE A 203 1.80 -1.43 9.12
CA ILE A 203 0.48 -1.20 9.74
C ILE A 203 0.30 -2.12 10.96
N ASN A 204 0.59 -3.41 10.81
CA ASN A 204 0.54 -4.37 11.92
C ASN A 204 1.52 -4.03 13.04
N ALA A 205 2.76 -3.66 12.70
CA ALA A 205 3.74 -3.21 13.67
C ALA A 205 3.28 -1.97 14.44
N GLY A 206 2.55 -1.05 13.79
CA GLY A 206 1.99 0.15 14.42
C GLY A 206 0.89 -0.19 15.42
N ILE A 207 -0.04 -1.07 15.05
CA ILE A 207 -1.09 -1.58 15.96
C ILE A 207 -0.46 -2.26 17.18
N ILE A 208 0.54 -3.13 16.96
CA ILE A 208 1.26 -3.82 18.04
C ILE A 208 2.05 -2.83 18.90
N SER A 209 2.71 -1.83 18.32
CA SER A 209 3.44 -0.82 19.08
C SER A 209 2.53 0.02 19.97
N TRP A 210 1.27 0.23 19.57
CA TRP A 210 0.32 1.02 20.33
C TRP A 210 -0.43 0.18 21.39
N ARG A 211 -0.92 -1.01 21.02
CA ARG A 211 -1.84 -1.81 21.85
C ARG A 211 -1.31 -3.21 22.19
N GLY A 212 -0.07 -3.55 21.82
CA GLY A 212 0.48 -4.90 21.99
C GLY A 212 0.63 -5.34 23.45
N ALA A 213 0.93 -4.41 24.37
CA ALA A 213 0.95 -4.68 25.80
C ALA A 213 -0.43 -5.08 26.34
N ASP A 214 -1.50 -4.57 25.71
CA ASP A 214 -2.90 -4.89 26.00
C ASP A 214 -3.40 -6.09 25.18
N GLY A 215 -2.49 -6.99 24.78
CA GLY A 215 -2.81 -8.15 23.94
C GLY A 215 -3.90 -9.08 24.53
N ARG A 216 -4.12 -9.06 25.84
CA ARG A 216 -5.18 -9.80 26.55
C ARG A 216 -6.45 -8.99 26.82
N SER A 217 -6.47 -7.71 26.43
CA SER A 217 -7.65 -6.85 26.57
C SER A 217 -8.84 -7.42 25.79
N LEU A 218 -9.98 -7.42 26.47
CA LEU A 218 -11.30 -7.73 25.93
C LEU A 218 -12.12 -6.45 25.66
N ASP A 219 -11.50 -5.27 25.74
CA ASP A 219 -12.14 -4.03 25.31
C ASP A 219 -12.53 -4.19 23.83
N PRO A 220 -13.80 -3.92 23.45
CA PRO A 220 -14.26 -4.04 22.08
C PRO A 220 -13.37 -3.31 21.06
N LYS A 221 -12.81 -2.14 21.39
CA LYS A 221 -11.95 -1.36 20.51
C LYS A 221 -10.61 -2.06 20.27
N ASP A 222 -10.05 -2.69 21.31
CA ASP A 222 -8.83 -3.48 21.19
C ASP A 222 -9.06 -4.75 20.36
N MET A 223 -10.22 -5.40 20.52
CA MET A 223 -10.62 -6.54 19.70
C MET A 223 -10.83 -6.15 18.23
N GLN A 224 -11.38 -4.97 17.98
CA GLN A 224 -11.52 -4.43 16.63
C GLN A 224 -10.15 -4.19 15.99
N LEU A 225 -9.18 -3.58 16.69
CA LEU A 225 -7.82 -3.41 16.17
C LEU A 225 -7.10 -4.75 15.90
N LYS A 226 -7.31 -5.77 16.75
CA LYS A 226 -6.79 -7.13 16.50
C LYS A 226 -7.42 -7.74 15.25
N THR A 227 -8.71 -7.52 15.04
CA THR A 227 -9.41 -7.95 13.82
C THR A 227 -8.85 -7.23 12.60
N VAL A 228 -8.68 -5.91 12.65
CA VAL A 228 -8.04 -5.13 11.56
C VAL A 228 -6.66 -5.72 11.24
N SER A 229 -5.85 -6.05 12.25
CA SER A 229 -4.54 -6.65 12.05
C SER A 229 -4.60 -8.01 11.32
N LEU A 230 -5.53 -8.88 11.73
CA LEU A 230 -5.78 -10.15 11.03
C LEU A 230 -6.18 -9.92 9.56
N LEU A 231 -7.10 -8.99 9.31
CA LEU A 231 -7.54 -8.67 7.96
C LEU A 231 -6.39 -8.13 7.10
N VAL A 232 -5.47 -7.32 7.66
CA VAL A 232 -4.28 -6.84 6.95
C VAL A 232 -3.36 -8.00 6.52
N TYR A 233 -3.22 -9.05 7.34
CA TYR A 233 -2.49 -10.26 6.91
C TYR A 233 -3.21 -11.00 5.79
N LEU A 234 -4.54 -11.13 5.86
CA LEU A 234 -5.33 -11.74 4.78
C LEU A 234 -5.23 -10.92 3.49
N LEU A 235 -5.18 -9.59 3.58
CA LEU A 235 -4.97 -8.70 2.44
C LEU A 235 -3.63 -8.95 1.78
N ALA A 236 -2.56 -9.13 2.55
CA ALA A 236 -1.25 -9.50 2.01
C ALA A 236 -1.32 -10.83 1.22
N ILE A 237 -2.05 -11.83 1.74
CA ILE A 237 -2.23 -13.11 1.04
C ILE A 237 -2.96 -12.90 -0.30
N LEU A 238 -4.04 -12.10 -0.32
CA LEU A 238 -4.80 -11.84 -1.54
C LEU A 238 -3.97 -11.11 -2.61
N VAL A 239 -3.18 -10.11 -2.20
CA VAL A 239 -2.22 -9.43 -3.09
C VAL A 239 -1.22 -10.43 -3.64
N ALA A 240 -0.65 -11.31 -2.79
CA ALA A 240 0.30 -12.32 -3.21
C ALA A 240 -0.31 -13.33 -4.22
N ILE A 241 -1.57 -13.73 -4.02
CA ILE A 241 -2.29 -14.60 -4.96
C ILE A 241 -2.40 -13.92 -6.34
N THR A 242 -2.78 -12.65 -6.40
CA THR A 242 -2.86 -11.93 -7.68
C THR A 242 -1.51 -11.79 -8.36
N LEU A 243 -0.45 -11.48 -7.61
CA LEU A 243 0.90 -11.35 -8.16
C LEU A 243 1.49 -12.68 -8.63
N GLY A 244 1.09 -13.79 -7.99
CA GLY A 244 1.49 -15.15 -8.35
C GLY A 244 0.72 -15.72 -9.54
N ALA A 245 -0.46 -15.19 -9.86
CA ALA A 245 -1.25 -15.61 -11.00
C ALA A 245 -0.60 -15.14 -12.31
N ARG A 246 0.08 -16.08 -12.99
CA ARG A 246 0.65 -15.90 -14.33
C ARG A 246 -0.13 -16.69 -15.37
#